data_AF-A0A0Q6SLG7-F1
#
_entry.id   AF-A0A0Q6SLG7-F1
#
_cell.length_a   1.000
_cell.length_b   1.000
_cell.length_c   1.000
_cell.angle_alpha   90.00
_cell.angle_beta   90.00
_cell.angle_gamma   90.00
#
_symmetry.space_group_name_H-M   'P 1'
#
loop_
_entity.id
_entity.type
_entity.pdbx_description
1 polymer ?
#
loop_
_entity_poly.entity_id
_entity_poly.type
_entity_poly.pdbx_seq_one_letter_code
_entity_poly.pdbx_strand_id
1 'polypeptide(L)'
;MTIHLIQGAPAPLAGERAFMLENAAGMTVTIGERGAQPRAWHAPDRYGRMADMLRAGPAAAAPAKGRAARWEGRQTDTGVTLALTSGGDGAGMLVHYRLDDDGALTIEHQAVAGMPIPLAALAHPSFNLSGGQADVGDHMVQIDADYFEEAGPGGVPAGVAAVGGTPFDFRQPAAIGPRLRWTDTQLHRAGGFDHCFCVRNHFAGGQGALREVARVFDPASGRRLQMYTTEAAVRFCSGPVPAGAQRLDAFRVEARARPGLMSAAWPRVMLLPGQVYRQTTVYRLSLQG
;
A
#
# COMPACT_ATOMS: atom_id res chain seq x y z
N MET A 1 1.23 21.58 -6.75
CA MET A 1 0.05 20.77 -6.43
C MET A 1 0.44 19.31 -6.62
N THR A 2 0.55 18.54 -5.54
CA THR A 2 0.75 17.08 -5.60
C THR A 2 -0.60 16.46 -5.92
N ILE A 3 -0.68 15.47 -6.81
CA ILE A 3 -1.85 14.58 -6.81
C ILE A 3 -1.71 13.76 -5.53
N HIS A 4 -2.21 14.31 -4.43
CA HIS A 4 -2.65 13.48 -3.34
C HIS A 4 -3.88 12.77 -3.90
N LEU A 5 -3.75 11.47 -4.18
CA LEU A 5 -4.93 10.64 -3.99
C LEU A 5 -5.47 10.98 -2.62
N ILE A 6 -6.78 11.15 -2.56
CA ILE A 6 -7.49 11.33 -1.30
C ILE A 6 -6.93 10.27 -0.35
N GLN A 7 -6.14 10.72 0.63
CA GLN A 7 -5.64 9.84 1.67
C GLN A 7 -6.88 9.23 2.33
N GLY A 8 -6.80 7.94 2.66
CA GLY A 8 -7.90 7.04 3.08
C GLY A 8 -9.27 7.68 3.29
N ALA A 9 -10.14 7.66 2.28
CA ALA A 9 -11.50 8.15 2.47
C ALA A 9 -12.16 7.43 3.67
N PRO A 10 -12.86 8.17 4.56
CA PRO A 10 -13.50 7.61 5.75
C PRO A 10 -14.54 6.53 5.40
N ALA A 11 -15.12 5.89 6.43
CA ALA A 11 -16.22 4.94 6.29
C ALA A 11 -17.25 5.43 5.24
N PRO A 12 -17.82 4.52 4.43
CA PRO A 12 -18.68 4.89 3.31
C PRO A 12 -19.80 5.80 3.81
N LEU A 13 -19.92 6.98 3.20
CA LEU A 13 -21.12 7.78 3.39
C LEU A 13 -22.28 7.02 2.76
N ALA A 14 -23.45 7.04 3.40
CA ALA A 14 -24.66 6.46 2.83
C ALA A 14 -24.84 6.97 1.38
N GLY A 15 -24.95 6.05 0.42
CA GLY A 15 -25.09 6.35 -1.01
C GLY A 15 -23.77 6.41 -1.81
N GLU A 16 -22.62 6.10 -1.23
CA GLU A 16 -21.37 5.95 -2.01
C GLU A 16 -21.41 4.70 -2.89
N ARG A 17 -21.13 4.86 -4.19
CA ARG A 17 -21.06 3.76 -5.15
C ARG A 17 -19.81 2.92 -4.91
N ALA A 18 -19.95 1.60 -4.98
CA ALA A 18 -18.86 0.65 -4.93
C ALA A 18 -19.05 -0.45 -5.99
N PHE A 19 -17.96 -1.12 -6.32
CA PHE A 19 -17.92 -2.21 -7.29
C PHE A 19 -17.39 -3.46 -6.60
N MET A 20 -17.92 -4.63 -6.96
CA MET A 20 -17.49 -5.90 -6.38
C MET A 20 -16.87 -6.77 -7.46
N LEU A 21 -15.64 -7.22 -7.21
CA LEU A 21 -14.97 -8.28 -7.96
C LEU A 21 -15.12 -9.57 -7.17
N GLU A 22 -15.34 -10.68 -7.88
CA GLU A 22 -15.44 -12.02 -7.32
C GLU A 22 -14.68 -12.99 -8.22
N ASN A 23 -14.03 -14.00 -7.62
CA ASN A 23 -13.34 -15.05 -8.36
C ASN A 23 -13.99 -16.42 -8.17
N ALA A 24 -13.55 -17.44 -8.91
CA ALA A 24 -14.13 -18.78 -8.85
C ALA A 24 -13.99 -19.48 -7.47
N ALA A 25 -13.06 -19.02 -6.63
CA ALA A 25 -12.86 -19.51 -5.27
C ALA A 25 -13.76 -18.83 -4.23
N GLY A 26 -14.64 -17.92 -4.65
CA GLY A 26 -15.54 -17.16 -3.77
C GLY A 26 -14.84 -16.03 -2.99
N MET A 27 -13.60 -15.66 -3.36
CA MET A 27 -12.98 -14.45 -2.82
C MET A 27 -13.64 -13.23 -3.44
N THR A 28 -13.88 -12.21 -2.62
CA THR A 28 -14.47 -10.95 -3.10
C THR A 28 -13.60 -9.76 -2.74
N VAL A 29 -13.55 -8.76 -3.63
CA VAL A 29 -12.92 -7.46 -3.38
C VAL A 29 -13.91 -6.36 -3.70
N THR A 30 -14.19 -5.50 -2.73
CA THR A 30 -15.03 -4.31 -2.93
C THR A 30 -14.16 -3.09 -3.17
N ILE A 31 -14.35 -2.40 -4.29
CA ILE A 31 -13.66 -1.16 -4.66
C ILE A 31 -14.61 0.02 -4.50
N GLY A 32 -14.24 1.01 -3.69
CA GLY A 32 -15.04 2.23 -3.54
C GLY A 32 -14.80 3.21 -4.68
N GLU A 33 -15.85 3.83 -5.20
CA GLU A 33 -15.71 4.86 -6.24
C GLU A 33 -14.95 6.08 -5.70
N ARG A 34 -15.23 6.50 -4.45
CA ARG A 34 -14.49 7.60 -3.83
C ARG A 34 -13.07 7.16 -3.46
N GLY A 35 -12.10 7.83 -4.06
CA GLY A 35 -10.68 7.58 -3.80
C GLY A 35 -10.10 6.38 -4.55
N ALA A 36 -10.94 5.62 -5.27
CA ALA A 36 -10.54 4.44 -6.03
C ALA A 36 -9.67 3.49 -5.21
N GLN A 37 -10.15 3.07 -4.03
CA GLN A 37 -9.41 2.17 -3.12
C GLN A 37 -10.21 0.89 -2.82
N PRO A 38 -9.53 -0.25 -2.60
CA PRO A 38 -10.13 -1.42 -1.98
C PRO A 38 -10.68 -1.08 -0.59
N ARG A 39 -11.86 -1.61 -0.27
CA ARG A 39 -12.60 -1.34 0.98
C ARG A 39 -12.82 -2.58 1.82
N ALA A 40 -13.05 -3.71 1.16
CA ALA A 40 -13.15 -5.02 1.76
C ALA A 40 -12.47 -6.04 0.84
N TRP A 41 -11.83 -7.04 1.43
CA TRP A 41 -11.31 -8.20 0.72
C TRP A 41 -11.59 -9.47 1.53
N HIS A 42 -12.59 -10.24 1.11
CA HIS A 42 -12.93 -11.50 1.76
C HIS A 42 -12.11 -12.65 1.20
N ALA A 43 -11.42 -13.38 2.07
CA ALA A 43 -10.62 -14.55 1.71
C ALA A 43 -10.70 -15.66 2.77
N PRO A 44 -10.56 -16.94 2.37
CA PRO A 44 -10.62 -18.07 3.30
C PRO A 44 -9.38 -18.13 4.20
N ASP A 45 -9.51 -18.70 5.38
CA ASP A 45 -8.38 -19.24 6.15
C ASP A 45 -8.16 -20.73 5.84
N ARG A 46 -7.18 -21.36 6.49
CA ARG A 46 -6.89 -22.79 6.36
C ARG A 46 -8.03 -23.73 6.75
N TYR A 47 -9.06 -23.21 7.42
CA TYR A 47 -10.25 -23.94 7.83
C TYR A 47 -11.45 -23.63 6.93
N GLY A 48 -11.25 -22.89 5.83
CA GLY A 48 -12.30 -22.49 4.88
C GLY A 48 -13.16 -21.33 5.36
N ARG A 49 -12.83 -20.66 6.47
CA ARG A 49 -13.62 -19.55 7.01
C ARG A 49 -13.28 -18.26 6.27
N MET A 50 -14.29 -17.64 5.67
CA MET A 50 -14.16 -16.33 5.03
C MET A 50 -14.11 -15.21 6.08
N ALA A 51 -13.23 -14.25 5.89
CA ALA A 51 -13.22 -13.00 6.66
C ALA A 51 -12.68 -11.84 5.81
N ASP A 52 -13.00 -10.61 6.18
CA ASP A 52 -12.47 -9.40 5.56
C ASP A 52 -11.04 -9.12 6.06
N MET A 53 -10.09 -9.06 5.13
CA MET A 53 -8.67 -8.85 5.41
C MET A 53 -8.32 -7.37 5.49
N LEU A 54 -9.20 -6.48 5.06
CA LEU A 54 -8.97 -5.05 5.09
C LEU A 54 -9.51 -4.44 6.38
N ARG A 55 -8.82 -3.42 6.85
CA ARG A 55 -9.22 -2.59 8.00
C ARG A 55 -9.41 -1.17 7.51
N ALA A 56 -10.37 -0.48 8.11
CA ALA A 56 -10.49 0.96 7.91
C ALA A 56 -9.16 1.61 8.30
N GLY A 57 -8.54 2.31 7.36
CA GLY A 57 -7.36 3.11 7.65
C GLY A 57 -7.69 4.24 8.65
N PRO A 58 -6.69 4.90 9.24
CA PRO A 58 -6.94 6.12 9.99
C PRO A 58 -7.72 7.10 9.12
N ALA A 59 -8.73 7.75 9.70
CA ALA A 59 -9.53 8.75 8.99
C ALA A 59 -8.59 9.76 8.34
N ALA A 60 -8.76 9.99 7.02
CA ALA A 60 -7.99 11.02 6.34
C ALA A 60 -8.09 12.34 7.07
N ALA A 61 -7.00 13.10 7.07
CA ALA A 61 -7.10 14.53 7.24
C ALA A 61 -8.11 15.07 6.22
N ALA A 62 -8.98 15.99 6.65
CA ALA A 62 -9.96 16.62 5.78
C ALA A 62 -9.27 17.10 4.49
N PRO A 63 -9.89 16.92 3.30
CA PRO A 63 -9.28 17.35 2.05
C PRO A 63 -8.85 18.81 2.17
N ALA A 64 -7.61 19.11 1.81
CA ALA A 64 -7.14 20.49 1.71
C ALA A 64 -8.14 21.30 0.88
N LYS A 65 -8.47 22.52 1.31
CA LYS A 65 -9.46 23.39 0.67
C LYS A 65 -9.28 23.37 -0.86
N GLY A 66 -10.20 22.71 -1.56
CA GLY A 66 -10.13 22.45 -2.99
C GLY A 66 -11.32 21.61 -3.45
N ARG A 67 -11.68 21.71 -4.73
CA ARG A 67 -12.77 20.91 -5.32
C ARG A 67 -12.40 19.43 -5.22
N ALA A 68 -13.20 18.64 -4.50
CA ALA A 68 -12.97 17.20 -4.40
C ALA A 68 -12.88 16.59 -5.80
N ALA A 69 -11.75 15.93 -6.07
CA ALA A 69 -11.54 15.26 -7.35
C ALA A 69 -12.60 14.16 -7.48
N ARG A 70 -13.38 14.19 -8.57
CA ARG A 70 -14.46 13.24 -8.82
C ARG A 70 -13.92 12.05 -9.59
N TRP A 71 -14.14 10.87 -9.04
CA TRP A 71 -13.88 9.61 -9.70
C TRP A 71 -15.14 9.14 -10.42
N GLU A 72 -14.96 8.60 -11.62
CA GLU A 72 -16.03 7.96 -12.39
C GLU A 72 -15.64 6.49 -12.58
N GLY A 73 -16.41 5.59 -11.97
CA GLY A 73 -16.18 4.16 -12.05
C GLY A 73 -17.05 3.45 -13.09
N ARG A 74 -16.46 2.48 -13.77
CA ARG A 74 -17.14 1.54 -14.67
C ARG A 74 -16.65 0.13 -14.39
N GLN A 75 -17.57 -0.82 -14.34
CA GLN A 75 -17.26 -2.25 -14.21
C GLN A 75 -17.54 -2.96 -15.53
N THR A 76 -16.65 -3.86 -15.89
CA THR A 76 -16.76 -4.79 -17.03
C THR A 76 -16.62 -6.21 -16.50
N ASP A 77 -16.80 -7.21 -17.37
CA ASP A 77 -16.59 -8.63 -17.04
C ASP A 77 -15.14 -8.93 -16.62
N THR A 78 -14.21 -8.06 -17.00
CA THR A 78 -12.76 -8.23 -16.82
C THR A 78 -12.18 -7.41 -15.67
N GLY A 79 -12.96 -6.53 -15.03
CA GLY A 79 -12.44 -5.68 -13.97
C GLY A 79 -13.26 -4.42 -13.67
N VAL A 80 -12.68 -3.54 -12.86
CA VAL A 80 -13.23 -2.22 -12.52
C VAL A 80 -12.22 -1.16 -12.94
N THR A 81 -12.68 -0.18 -13.73
CA THR A 81 -11.89 0.99 -14.10
C THR A 81 -12.44 2.23 -13.41
N LEU A 82 -11.58 2.99 -12.73
CA LEU A 82 -11.92 4.30 -12.18
C LEU A 82 -11.09 5.37 -12.85
N ALA A 83 -11.75 6.43 -13.30
CA ALA A 83 -11.13 7.58 -13.93
C ALA A 83 -11.26 8.83 -13.06
N LEU A 84 -10.15 9.54 -12.87
CA LEU A 84 -10.09 10.85 -12.24
C LEU A 84 -9.71 11.88 -13.29
N THR A 85 -10.53 12.92 -13.44
CA THR A 85 -10.24 14.06 -14.32
C THR A 85 -10.15 15.33 -13.49
N SER A 86 -8.97 15.96 -13.46
CA SER A 86 -8.79 17.29 -12.88
C SER A 86 -9.27 18.34 -13.87
N GLY A 87 -10.38 19.02 -13.56
CA GLY A 87 -11.03 19.95 -14.49
C GLY A 87 -10.31 21.28 -14.78
N GLY A 88 -9.06 21.47 -14.32
CA GLY A 88 -8.33 22.74 -14.46
C GLY A 88 -6.92 22.64 -15.06
N ASP A 89 -6.18 21.58 -14.73
CA ASP A 89 -4.72 21.52 -14.98
C ASP A 89 -4.33 20.44 -16.00
N GLY A 90 -5.29 19.84 -16.71
CA GLY A 90 -5.05 18.76 -17.67
C GLY A 90 -4.49 17.47 -17.05
N ALA A 91 -4.61 17.29 -15.73
CA ALA A 91 -4.17 16.10 -15.03
C ALA A 91 -5.27 15.03 -15.00
N GLY A 92 -4.87 13.76 -15.17
CA GLY A 92 -5.79 12.64 -15.16
C GLY A 92 -5.15 11.38 -14.59
N MET A 93 -5.96 10.52 -14.00
CA MET A 93 -5.55 9.20 -13.51
C MET A 93 -6.58 8.16 -13.93
N LEU A 94 -6.11 7.02 -14.40
CA LEU A 94 -6.90 5.80 -14.56
C LEU A 94 -6.37 4.75 -13.60
N VAL A 95 -7.27 4.06 -12.92
CA VAL A 95 -6.95 2.90 -12.08
C VAL A 95 -7.79 1.73 -12.55
N HIS A 96 -7.13 0.64 -12.91
CA HIS A 96 -7.78 -0.60 -13.34
C HIS A 96 -7.52 -1.70 -12.31
N TYR A 97 -8.59 -2.32 -11.85
CA TYR A 97 -8.61 -3.40 -10.87
C TYR A 97 -9.06 -4.69 -11.53
N ARG A 98 -8.33 -5.78 -11.31
CA ARG A 98 -8.70 -7.14 -11.71
C ARG A 98 -8.38 -8.12 -10.59
N LEU A 99 -9.32 -9.00 -10.28
CA LEU A 99 -9.12 -10.13 -9.38
C LEU A 99 -9.11 -11.40 -10.21
N ASP A 100 -8.10 -12.25 -10.04
CA ASP A 100 -8.04 -13.57 -10.67
C ASP A 100 -8.37 -14.72 -9.70
N ASP A 101 -8.46 -15.93 -10.24
CA ASP A 101 -8.81 -17.14 -9.51
C ASP A 101 -7.71 -17.62 -8.54
N ASP A 102 -6.47 -17.16 -8.72
CA ASP A 102 -5.35 -17.40 -7.81
C ASP A 102 -5.35 -16.43 -6.60
N GLY A 103 -6.36 -15.57 -6.50
CA GLY A 103 -6.50 -14.59 -5.42
C GLY A 103 -5.58 -13.37 -5.60
N ALA A 104 -5.13 -13.08 -6.83
CA ALA A 104 -4.33 -11.91 -7.13
C ALA A 104 -5.19 -10.72 -7.55
N LEU A 105 -5.19 -9.66 -6.73
CA LEU A 105 -5.72 -8.35 -7.06
C LEU A 105 -4.63 -7.53 -7.75
N THR A 106 -4.75 -7.41 -9.07
CA THR A 106 -3.92 -6.54 -9.91
C THR A 106 -4.49 -5.12 -9.92
N ILE A 107 -3.62 -4.14 -9.66
CA ILE A 107 -3.94 -2.71 -9.67
C ILE A 107 -2.99 -2.00 -10.63
N GLU A 108 -3.53 -1.46 -11.71
CA GLU A 108 -2.77 -0.75 -12.75
C GLU A 108 -3.15 0.71 -12.75
N HIS A 109 -2.15 1.57 -12.57
CA HIS A 109 -2.32 3.02 -12.61
C HIS A 109 -1.75 3.57 -13.91
N GLN A 110 -2.47 4.54 -14.49
CA GLN A 110 -1.96 5.36 -15.58
C GLN A 110 -2.25 6.83 -15.26
N ALA A 111 -1.22 7.67 -15.26
CA ALA A 111 -1.37 9.08 -14.95
C ALA A 111 -0.81 9.97 -16.05
N VAL A 112 -1.46 11.11 -16.26
CA VAL A 112 -1.02 12.21 -17.11
C VAL A 112 -1.13 13.53 -16.36
N ALA A 113 -0.35 14.53 -16.75
CA ALA A 113 -0.37 15.84 -16.15
C ALA A 113 -0.21 16.94 -17.20
N GLY A 114 -0.94 18.05 -17.06
CA GLY A 114 -0.74 19.26 -17.88
C GLY A 114 0.30 20.22 -17.28
N MET A 115 0.76 19.96 -16.06
CA MET A 115 1.88 20.65 -15.39
C MET A 115 2.75 19.64 -14.63
N PRO A 116 4.03 19.95 -14.33
CA PRO A 116 4.87 19.07 -13.52
C PRO A 116 4.23 18.73 -12.16
N ILE A 117 3.93 17.45 -11.93
CA ILE A 117 3.41 16.95 -10.64
C ILE A 117 4.36 15.94 -10.02
N PRO A 118 4.57 15.97 -8.70
CA PRO A 118 5.30 14.91 -8.02
C PRO A 118 4.46 13.63 -7.97
N LEU A 119 5.09 12.49 -8.21
CA LEU A 119 4.45 11.18 -8.00
C LEU A 119 4.37 10.86 -6.51
N ALA A 120 3.22 10.35 -6.06
CA ALA A 120 2.97 9.88 -4.70
C ALA A 120 2.46 8.43 -4.73
N ALA A 121 2.39 7.76 -3.57
CA ALA A 121 1.76 6.43 -3.48
C ALA A 121 0.33 6.48 -3.99
N LEU A 122 -0.04 5.42 -4.71
CA LEU A 122 -1.33 5.35 -5.37
C LEU A 122 -2.38 4.43 -4.70
N ALA A 123 -1.96 3.61 -3.72
CA ALA A 123 -2.90 2.80 -2.94
C ALA A 123 -2.37 2.54 -1.53
N HIS A 124 -3.29 2.49 -0.56
CA HIS A 124 -2.95 2.35 0.86
C HIS A 124 -3.83 1.34 1.63
N PRO A 125 -4.07 0.12 1.12
CA PRO A 125 -4.85 -0.87 1.84
C PRO A 125 -4.19 -1.20 3.18
N SER A 126 -4.98 -1.13 4.26
CA SER A 126 -4.56 -1.56 5.60
C SER A 126 -5.06 -2.98 5.82
N PHE A 127 -4.16 -3.90 6.12
CA PHE A 127 -4.42 -5.34 6.20
C PHE A 127 -4.37 -5.84 7.64
N ASN A 128 -5.22 -6.82 7.93
CA ASN A 128 -5.08 -7.73 9.06
C ASN A 128 -5.47 -9.15 8.60
N LEU A 129 -4.48 -10.00 8.37
CA LEU A 129 -4.70 -11.34 7.82
C LEU A 129 -5.42 -12.31 8.79
N SER A 130 -5.56 -11.94 10.07
CA SER A 130 -6.37 -12.73 11.00
C SER A 130 -7.89 -12.49 10.79
N GLY A 131 -8.28 -11.62 9.85
CA GLY A 131 -9.66 -11.15 9.72
C GLY A 131 -10.11 -10.25 10.88
N GLY A 132 -9.16 -9.56 11.53
CA GLY A 132 -9.44 -8.71 12.69
C GLY A 132 -9.78 -9.45 13.99
N GLN A 133 -9.64 -10.78 14.02
CA GLN A 133 -9.80 -11.60 15.23
C GLN A 133 -8.68 -11.41 16.26
N ALA A 134 -7.45 -11.18 15.80
CA ALA A 134 -6.26 -10.94 16.61
C ALA A 134 -5.58 -9.62 16.16
N ASP A 135 -4.53 -9.22 16.88
CA ASP A 135 -3.65 -8.15 16.42
C ASP A 135 -2.68 -8.64 15.34
N VAL A 136 -1.90 -7.72 14.76
CA VAL A 136 -0.92 -8.05 13.71
C VAL A 136 0.48 -8.37 14.23
N GLY A 137 0.67 -8.48 15.54
CA GLY A 137 1.98 -8.67 16.16
C GLY A 137 2.68 -9.96 15.72
N ASP A 138 1.92 -11.03 15.51
CA ASP A 138 2.45 -12.34 15.10
C ASP A 138 2.56 -12.50 13.57
N HIS A 139 2.16 -11.50 12.79
CA HIS A 139 2.33 -11.53 11.34
C HIS A 139 3.82 -11.54 11.00
N MET A 140 4.23 -12.52 10.20
CA MET A 140 5.60 -12.72 9.76
C MET A 140 5.83 -11.93 8.48
N VAL A 141 6.65 -10.89 8.54
CA VAL A 141 6.96 -9.99 7.43
C VAL A 141 8.29 -10.37 6.80
N GLN A 142 8.34 -10.37 5.47
CA GLN A 142 9.54 -10.49 4.68
C GLN A 142 9.55 -9.42 3.59
N ILE A 143 10.66 -8.69 3.43
CA ILE A 143 10.83 -7.62 2.44
C ILE A 143 12.19 -7.80 1.76
N ASP A 144 12.20 -7.81 0.43
CA ASP A 144 13.42 -7.97 -0.37
C ASP A 144 14.15 -6.62 -0.55
N ALA A 145 14.78 -6.18 0.53
CA ALA A 145 15.52 -4.92 0.59
C ALA A 145 16.76 -5.05 1.50
N ASP A 146 17.88 -4.46 1.09
CA ASP A 146 19.09 -4.34 1.92
C ASP A 146 19.20 -3.00 2.63
N TYR A 147 18.38 -2.03 2.24
CA TYR A 147 18.42 -0.66 2.73
C TYR A 147 17.01 -0.11 2.97
N PHE A 148 16.91 0.82 3.91
CA PHE A 148 15.69 1.58 4.17
C PHE A 148 16.01 3.07 4.37
N GLU A 149 15.00 3.90 4.17
CA GLU A 149 15.03 5.34 4.41
C GLU A 149 14.91 5.64 5.89
N GLU A 150 15.88 6.36 6.42
CA GLU A 150 15.86 6.84 7.80
C GLU A 150 14.94 8.04 7.96
N ALA A 151 14.11 8.02 9.00
CA ALA A 151 13.34 9.15 9.46
C ALA A 151 14.19 10.06 10.35
N GLY A 152 14.37 11.30 9.91
CA GLY A 152 14.94 12.39 10.69
C GLY A 152 13.96 12.99 11.70
N PRO A 153 14.37 14.07 12.39
CA PRO A 153 13.49 14.84 13.25
C PRO A 153 12.22 15.29 12.50
N GLY A 154 11.05 15.13 13.13
CA GLY A 154 9.77 15.47 12.52
C GLY A 154 9.32 14.56 11.36
N GLY A 155 9.95 13.39 11.18
CA GLY A 155 9.58 12.43 10.14
C GLY A 155 10.12 12.77 8.74
N VAL A 156 11.03 13.75 8.64
CA VAL A 156 11.65 14.15 7.38
C VAL A 156 12.71 13.12 6.97
N PRO A 157 12.71 12.60 5.72
CA PRO A 157 13.75 11.69 5.25
C PRO A 157 15.16 12.27 5.46
N ALA A 158 16.02 11.53 6.17
CA ALA A 158 17.34 12.01 6.57
C ALA A 158 18.50 11.29 5.85
N GLY A 159 18.29 10.05 5.42
CA GLY A 159 19.35 9.24 4.82
C GLY A 159 18.86 7.84 4.45
N VAL A 160 19.83 6.98 4.12
CA VAL A 160 19.61 5.56 3.85
C VAL A 160 20.52 4.76 4.78
N ALA A 161 19.96 3.77 5.47
CA ALA A 161 20.70 2.85 6.32
C ALA A 161 20.54 1.41 5.82
N ALA A 162 21.56 0.58 6.07
CA ALA A 162 21.47 -0.86 5.84
C ALA A 162 20.50 -1.50 6.84
N VAL A 163 19.73 -2.50 6.41
CA VAL A 163 18.81 -3.22 7.30
C VAL A 163 19.53 -4.19 8.24
N GLY A 164 20.71 -4.70 7.84
CA GLY A 164 21.42 -5.75 8.56
C GLY A 164 21.77 -5.36 10.01
N GLY A 165 21.41 -6.22 10.95
CA GLY A 165 21.67 -5.99 12.39
C GLY A 165 20.72 -4.98 13.05
N THR A 166 19.68 -4.54 12.35
CA THR A 166 18.67 -3.60 12.86
C THR A 166 17.30 -4.29 13.02
N PRO A 167 16.30 -3.66 13.68
CA PRO A 167 14.94 -4.19 13.67
C PRO A 167 14.27 -4.18 12.28
N PHE A 168 14.86 -3.49 11.30
CA PHE A 168 14.36 -3.41 9.92
C PHE A 168 14.82 -4.58 9.05
N ASP A 169 15.61 -5.54 9.58
CA ASP A 169 16.06 -6.71 8.82
C ASP A 169 14.93 -7.72 8.58
N PHE A 170 14.10 -7.46 7.58
CA PHE A 170 13.04 -8.36 7.09
C PHE A 170 13.48 -9.19 5.87
N ARG A 171 14.79 -9.33 5.60
CA ARG A 171 15.26 -10.17 4.49
C ARG A 171 14.87 -11.64 4.69
N GLN A 172 14.79 -12.06 5.95
CA GLN A 172 14.17 -13.30 6.40
C GLN A 172 12.85 -12.98 7.13
N PRO A 173 11.84 -13.89 7.09
CA PRO A 173 10.58 -13.70 7.78
C PRO A 173 10.77 -13.41 9.28
N ALA A 174 10.19 -12.32 9.77
CA ALA A 174 10.20 -11.97 11.19
C ALA A 174 8.86 -11.37 11.63
N ALA A 175 8.46 -11.67 12.87
CA ALA A 175 7.21 -11.17 13.45
C ALA A 175 7.29 -9.65 13.74
N ILE A 176 6.19 -8.94 13.49
CA ILE A 176 6.09 -7.48 13.71
C ILE A 176 6.32 -7.13 15.19
N GLY A 177 5.61 -7.80 16.09
CA GLY A 177 5.57 -7.48 17.52
C GLY A 177 6.93 -7.54 18.21
N PRO A 178 7.69 -8.66 18.11
CA PRO A 178 9.03 -8.75 18.68
C PRO A 178 10.00 -7.69 18.14
N ARG A 179 9.91 -7.34 16.84
CA ARG A 179 10.78 -6.32 16.25
C ARG A 179 10.49 -4.91 16.80
N LEU A 180 9.23 -4.59 17.08
CA LEU A 180 8.83 -3.31 17.69
C LEU A 180 9.40 -3.08 19.10
N ARG A 181 9.88 -4.14 19.78
CA ARG A 181 10.46 -4.03 21.13
C ARG A 181 11.96 -3.69 21.15
N TRP A 182 12.59 -3.60 19.98
CA TRP A 182 14.00 -3.24 19.89
C TRP A 182 14.23 -1.79 20.30
N THR A 183 15.32 -1.52 21.03
CA THR A 183 15.75 -0.16 21.33
C THR A 183 16.42 0.45 20.11
N ASP A 184 15.62 1.15 19.30
CA ASP A 184 16.06 1.75 18.04
C ASP A 184 15.48 3.15 17.86
N THR A 185 16.31 4.10 17.40
CA THR A 185 15.93 5.51 17.27
C THR A 185 14.86 5.73 16.20
N GLN A 186 14.90 4.95 15.11
CA GLN A 186 13.95 5.06 14.00
C GLN A 186 12.56 4.57 14.44
N LEU A 187 12.51 3.43 15.15
CA LEU A 187 11.26 2.93 15.74
C LEU A 187 10.65 3.92 16.73
N HIS A 188 11.48 4.52 17.60
CA HIS A 188 11.01 5.52 18.56
C HIS A 188 10.47 6.77 17.86
N ARG A 189 11.16 7.28 16.83
CA ARG A 189 10.72 8.47 16.09
C ARG A 189 9.39 8.26 15.37
N ALA A 190 9.19 7.09 14.78
CA ALA A 190 7.97 6.76 14.04
C ALA A 190 6.84 6.21 14.93
N GLY A 191 7.11 5.84 16.19
CA GLY A 191 6.15 5.15 17.06
C GLY A 191 5.80 3.74 16.57
N GLY A 192 6.72 3.12 15.82
CA GLY A 192 6.55 1.84 15.15
C GLY A 192 7.27 1.80 13.80
N PHE A 193 6.79 0.97 12.87
CA PHE A 193 7.24 1.02 11.49
C PHE A 193 6.42 2.05 10.70
N ASP A 194 7.09 3.00 10.05
CA ASP A 194 6.59 3.81 8.93
C ASP A 194 7.77 4.18 8.00
N HIS A 195 8.42 3.16 7.44
CA HIS A 195 9.68 3.33 6.73
C HIS A 195 9.59 2.82 5.29
N CYS A 196 10.34 3.48 4.41
CA CYS A 196 10.44 3.10 3.01
C CYS A 196 11.68 2.22 2.79
N PHE A 197 11.48 1.01 2.29
CA PHE A 197 12.52 0.05 1.96
C PHE A 197 12.88 0.17 0.48
N CYS A 198 14.18 0.24 0.18
CA CYS A 198 14.71 0.27 -1.17
C CYS A 198 14.70 -1.15 -1.73
N VAL A 199 13.83 -1.44 -2.70
CA VAL A 199 13.69 -2.79 -3.26
C VAL A 199 14.98 -3.19 -3.98
N ARG A 200 15.50 -4.37 -3.64
CA ARG A 200 16.72 -4.89 -4.24
C ARG A 200 16.60 -4.99 -5.76
N ASN A 201 17.62 -4.53 -6.48
CA ASN A 201 17.75 -4.62 -7.94
C ASN A 201 16.56 -4.02 -8.73
N HIS A 202 15.87 -3.01 -8.16
CA HIS A 202 14.67 -2.41 -8.76
C HIS A 202 14.80 -0.88 -8.82
N PHE A 203 15.82 -0.34 -9.47
CA PHE A 203 16.17 1.09 -9.34
C PHE A 203 15.37 2.05 -10.25
N ALA A 204 14.67 1.52 -11.26
CA ALA A 204 13.81 2.29 -12.15
C ALA A 204 12.37 2.29 -11.64
N GLY A 205 11.99 3.32 -10.88
CA GLY A 205 10.59 3.52 -10.45
C GLY A 205 9.64 3.61 -11.65
N GLY A 206 8.48 2.98 -11.54
CA GLY A 206 7.43 2.94 -12.57
C GLY A 206 7.78 2.19 -13.86
N GLN A 207 8.97 1.60 -14.00
CA GLN A 207 9.44 0.99 -15.27
C GLN A 207 10.27 -0.29 -15.07
N GLY A 208 10.37 -0.83 -13.85
CA GLY A 208 11.02 -2.11 -13.62
C GLY A 208 10.11 -3.31 -13.88
N ALA A 209 10.68 -4.51 -13.92
CA ALA A 209 9.92 -5.74 -14.09
C ALA A 209 9.03 -6.01 -12.88
N LEU A 210 7.76 -6.37 -13.12
CA LEU A 210 6.85 -6.80 -12.06
C LEU A 210 7.43 -8.04 -11.36
N ARG A 211 7.71 -7.94 -10.06
CA ARG A 211 8.26 -9.05 -9.26
C ARG A 211 7.79 -9.00 -7.81
N GLU A 212 7.88 -10.14 -7.10
CA GLU A 212 7.61 -10.21 -5.66
C GLU A 212 8.66 -9.37 -4.91
N VAL A 213 8.20 -8.50 -4.02
CA VAL A 213 9.05 -7.59 -3.22
C VAL A 213 8.79 -7.71 -1.72
N ALA A 214 7.61 -8.19 -1.34
CA ALA A 214 7.25 -8.39 0.05
C ALA A 214 6.25 -9.53 0.22
N ARG A 215 6.28 -10.12 1.42
CA ARG A 215 5.37 -11.18 1.85
C ARG A 215 5.01 -10.95 3.31
N VAL A 216 3.75 -11.17 3.66
CA VAL A 216 3.28 -11.20 5.04
C VAL A 216 2.46 -12.46 5.25
N PHE A 217 2.73 -13.19 6.33
CA PHE A 217 2.06 -14.45 6.67
C PHE A 217 1.49 -14.37 8.08
N ASP A 218 0.25 -14.84 8.26
CA ASP A 218 -0.34 -15.05 9.58
C ASP A 218 -0.31 -16.55 9.93
N PRO A 219 0.51 -16.97 10.90
CA PRO A 219 0.59 -18.36 11.32
C PRO A 219 -0.73 -18.95 11.80
N ALA A 220 -1.63 -18.16 12.39
CA ALA A 220 -2.86 -18.68 12.95
C ALA A 220 -3.90 -19.00 11.87
N SER A 221 -4.18 -18.07 10.96
CA SER A 221 -5.12 -18.31 9.86
C SER A 221 -4.52 -19.15 8.73
N GLY A 222 -3.19 -19.12 8.55
CA GLY A 222 -2.54 -19.70 7.37
C GLY A 222 -2.60 -18.83 6.12
N ARG A 223 -3.17 -17.61 6.23
CA ARG A 223 -3.24 -16.68 5.11
C ARG A 223 -1.87 -16.03 4.87
N ARG A 224 -1.55 -15.84 3.60
CA ARG A 224 -0.35 -15.20 3.11
C ARG A 224 -0.73 -14.12 2.10
N LEU A 225 -0.25 -12.91 2.34
CA LEU A 225 -0.26 -11.79 1.41
C LEU A 225 1.10 -11.68 0.73
N GLN A 226 1.14 -11.72 -0.59
CA GLN A 226 2.33 -11.39 -1.38
C GLN A 226 2.10 -10.08 -2.11
N MET A 227 3.14 -9.26 -2.22
CA MET A 227 3.12 -8.02 -2.98
C MET A 227 4.13 -8.10 -4.12
N TYR A 228 3.65 -7.81 -5.32
CA TYR A 228 4.45 -7.61 -6.51
C TYR A 228 4.30 -6.17 -6.97
N THR A 229 5.36 -5.56 -7.49
CA THR A 229 5.26 -4.21 -8.05
C THR A 229 6.33 -3.93 -9.08
N THR A 230 6.07 -2.96 -9.96
CA THR A 230 7.02 -2.32 -10.89
C THR A 230 7.76 -1.13 -10.26
N GLU A 231 7.56 -0.89 -8.97
CA GLU A 231 8.12 0.24 -8.24
C GLU A 231 9.42 -0.06 -7.50
N ALA A 232 10.21 0.99 -7.28
CA ALA A 232 11.55 0.88 -6.72
C ALA A 232 11.60 0.78 -5.19
N ALA A 233 10.51 1.09 -4.51
CA ALA A 233 10.47 1.08 -3.05
C ALA A 233 9.15 0.56 -2.51
N VAL A 234 9.22 0.01 -1.30
CA VAL A 234 8.06 -0.47 -0.54
C VAL A 234 8.01 0.27 0.77
N ARG A 235 6.91 0.95 1.08
CA ARG A 235 6.68 1.46 2.43
C ARG A 235 6.01 0.40 3.27
N PHE A 236 6.60 0.07 4.41
CA PHE A 236 5.99 -0.80 5.41
C PHE A 236 5.58 0.04 6.62
N CYS A 237 4.29 -0.03 6.96
CA CYS A 237 3.75 0.61 8.15
C CYS A 237 3.09 -0.43 9.06
N SER A 238 3.36 -0.40 10.36
CA SER A 238 2.65 -1.24 11.35
C SER A 238 1.47 -0.51 12.02
N GLY A 239 1.17 0.71 11.58
CA GLY A 239 0.36 1.68 12.35
C GLY A 239 1.17 2.22 13.55
N PRO A 240 0.79 3.40 14.09
CA PRO A 240 1.35 3.82 15.37
C PRO A 240 0.98 2.79 16.44
N VAL A 241 1.83 2.65 17.46
CA VAL A 241 1.40 2.14 18.77
C VAL A 241 0.99 3.36 19.58
N PRO A 242 -0.30 3.75 19.67
CA PRO A 242 -0.70 4.82 20.57
C PRO A 242 -0.19 4.52 21.98
N ALA A 243 0.26 5.55 22.70
CA ALA A 243 0.61 5.40 24.10
C ALA A 243 -0.60 4.82 24.88
N GLY A 244 -0.45 3.59 25.39
CA GLY A 244 -1.51 2.86 26.10
C GLY A 244 -2.36 1.90 25.26
N ALA A 245 -2.21 1.85 23.93
CA ALA A 245 -2.87 0.86 23.10
C ALA A 245 -2.16 -0.50 23.21
N GLN A 246 -2.91 -1.54 23.58
CA GLN A 246 -2.39 -2.91 23.69
C GLN A 246 -2.39 -3.66 22.34
N ARG A 247 -2.99 -3.09 21.28
CA ARG A 247 -3.33 -3.83 20.06
C ARG A 247 -2.79 -3.15 18.79
N LEU A 248 -2.07 -3.90 17.97
CA LEU A 248 -1.68 -3.52 16.62
C LEU A 248 -2.79 -3.95 15.64
N ASP A 249 -3.62 -3.02 15.19
CA ASP A 249 -4.84 -3.40 14.45
C ASP A 249 -4.59 -3.83 13.01
N ALA A 250 -3.66 -3.19 12.31
CA ALA A 250 -3.41 -3.39 10.89
C ALA A 250 -2.00 -2.97 10.49
N PHE A 251 -1.50 -3.56 9.40
CA PHE A 251 -0.28 -3.11 8.73
C PHE A 251 -0.58 -2.61 7.30
N ARG A 252 0.34 -1.86 6.70
CA ARG A 252 0.33 -1.49 5.28
C ARG A 252 1.63 -1.89 4.61
N VAL A 253 1.53 -2.30 3.36
CA VAL A 253 2.67 -2.55 2.47
C VAL A 253 2.34 -1.81 1.18
N GLU A 254 3.07 -0.75 0.85
CA GLU A 254 2.67 0.19 -0.21
C GLU A 254 3.77 0.36 -1.25
N ALA A 255 3.40 0.32 -2.54
CA ALA A 255 4.34 0.59 -3.62
C ALA A 255 4.68 2.09 -3.68
N ARG A 256 5.97 2.41 -3.85
CA ARG A 256 6.48 3.78 -3.89
C ARG A 256 7.43 3.93 -5.07
N ALA A 257 7.17 4.95 -5.90
CA ALA A 257 8.04 5.35 -7.01
C ALA A 257 9.51 5.37 -6.64
N ARG A 258 9.81 6.01 -5.51
CA ARG A 258 11.12 6.06 -4.85
C ARG A 258 10.94 6.29 -3.35
N PRO A 259 12.00 6.10 -2.55
CA PRO A 259 12.09 6.68 -1.22
C PRO A 259 11.80 8.20 -1.27
N GLY A 260 11.31 8.76 -0.16
CA GLY A 260 11.09 10.20 0.00
C GLY A 260 12.37 11.02 0.13
N LEU A 261 13.53 10.38 0.27
CA LEU A 261 14.84 11.00 0.37
C LEU A 261 15.17 11.76 -0.90
N MET A 262 15.35 13.06 -0.77
CA MET A 262 15.77 13.93 -1.85
C MET A 262 17.29 14.12 -1.80
N SER A 263 17.99 13.66 -2.83
CA SER A 263 19.44 13.87 -2.99
C SER A 263 19.81 13.90 -4.47
N ALA A 264 21.06 14.26 -4.81
CA ALA A 264 21.54 14.16 -6.19
C ALA A 264 21.42 12.74 -6.76
N ALA A 265 21.59 11.71 -5.92
CA ALA A 265 21.40 10.31 -6.29
C ALA A 265 19.91 9.89 -6.34
N TRP A 266 19.04 10.60 -5.63
CA TRP A 266 17.60 10.34 -5.54
C TRP A 266 16.79 11.61 -5.84
N PRO A 267 16.79 12.10 -7.09
CA PRO A 267 16.01 13.27 -7.44
C PRO A 267 14.52 12.96 -7.35
N ARG A 268 13.73 14.00 -7.05
CA ARG A 268 12.27 13.91 -7.02
C ARG A 268 11.74 13.40 -8.36
N VAL A 269 10.92 12.36 -8.34
CA VAL A 269 10.24 11.90 -9.56
C VAL A 269 9.05 12.81 -9.83
N MET A 270 9.13 13.52 -10.96
CA MET A 270 8.10 14.42 -11.44
C MET A 270 7.51 13.83 -12.72
N LEU A 271 6.19 13.76 -12.81
CA LEU A 271 5.48 13.54 -14.07
C LEU A 271 5.35 14.89 -14.78
N LEU A 272 5.97 15.00 -15.95
CA LEU A 272 5.98 16.23 -16.76
C LEU A 272 4.87 16.21 -17.83
N PRO A 273 4.48 17.38 -18.37
CA PRO A 273 3.57 17.45 -19.50
C PRO A 273 4.04 16.61 -20.69
N GLY A 274 3.11 15.88 -21.31
CA GLY A 274 3.38 14.99 -22.44
C GLY A 274 3.90 13.59 -22.06
N GLN A 275 4.19 13.34 -20.78
CA GLN A 275 4.54 12.00 -20.28
C GLN A 275 3.32 11.23 -19.79
N VAL A 276 3.42 9.90 -19.83
CA VAL A 276 2.46 8.97 -19.22
C VAL A 276 3.19 8.16 -18.17
N TYR A 277 2.74 8.27 -16.92
CA TYR A 277 3.21 7.40 -15.84
C TYR A 277 2.40 6.10 -15.84
N ARG A 278 3.07 4.97 -15.60
CA ARG A 278 2.45 3.66 -15.45
C ARG A 278 3.02 2.97 -14.22
N GLN A 279 2.14 2.36 -13.42
CA GLN A 279 2.52 1.55 -12.27
C GLN A 279 1.64 0.33 -12.19
N THR A 280 2.23 -0.84 -11.95
CA THR A 280 1.48 -2.05 -11.60
C THR A 280 1.85 -2.50 -10.19
N THR A 281 0.83 -2.80 -9.39
CA THR A 281 0.96 -3.44 -8.09
C THR A 281 0.01 -4.63 -8.06
N VAL A 282 0.50 -5.79 -7.63
CA VAL A 282 -0.33 -6.98 -7.42
C VAL A 282 -0.24 -7.37 -5.97
N TYR A 283 -1.38 -7.45 -5.30
CA TYR A 283 -1.50 -8.15 -4.02
C TYR A 283 -2.05 -9.53 -4.30
N ARG A 284 -1.44 -10.59 -3.77
CA ARG A 284 -1.99 -11.94 -3.86
C ARG A 284 -2.27 -12.49 -2.47
N LEU A 285 -3.53 -12.81 -2.21
CA LEU A 285 -3.94 -13.56 -1.02
C LEU A 285 -4.01 -15.05 -1.38
N SER A 286 -3.29 -15.86 -0.62
CA SER A 286 -3.25 -17.31 -0.77
C SER A 286 -3.15 -17.97 0.60
N LEU A 287 -3.35 -19.28 0.67
CA LEU A 287 -3.00 -20.07 1.84
C LEU A 287 -1.54 -20.53 1.73
N GLN A 288 -0.84 -20.54 2.86
CA GLN A 288 0.42 -21.25 2.97
C GLN A 288 0.12 -22.69 3.39
N GLY A 289 0.61 -23.64 2.57
CA GLY A 289 0.59 -25.07 2.88
C GLY A 289 1.52 -25.44 4.03
#